data_AF-A0A942PYV7-F1
#
_entry.id   AF-A0A942PYV7-F1
#
_cell.length_a   1.000
_cell.length_b   1.000
_cell.length_c   1.000
_cell.angle_alpha   90.00
_cell.angle_beta   90.00
_cell.angle_gamma   90.00
#
_symmetry.space_group_name_H-M   'P 1'
#
loop_
_entity.id
_entity.type
_entity.pdbx_description
1 polymer ?
#
loop_
_entity_poly.entity_id
_entity_poly.type
_entity_poly.pdbx_seq_one_letter_code
_entity_poly.pdbx_strand_id
1 'polypeptide(L)'
;MISKQWTISELRERTGYSQAKFAKDILHVSPKTLWLYEQDSSNLPDDLIKKYMYLFNIAYEDIFFGPKYEKIVLVRDEIQKRIEMLTNIQLLEQSS
;
A
#
# COMPACT_ATOMS: atom_id res chain seq x y z
N MET A 1 4.77 -14.16 -2.60
CA MET A 1 4.55 -13.48 -1.31
C MET A 1 4.03 -12.11 -1.70
N ILE A 2 2.78 -11.79 -1.35
CA ILE A 2 2.19 -10.47 -1.62
C ILE A 2 3.21 -9.47 -1.13
N SER A 3 3.65 -8.57 -2.00
CA SER A 3 4.61 -7.54 -1.62
C SER A 3 4.10 -6.93 -0.32
N LYS A 4 4.81 -7.23 0.79
CA LYS A 4 4.41 -6.87 2.15
C LYS A 4 4.35 -5.36 2.37
N GLN A 5 4.76 -4.61 1.36
CA GLN A 5 4.83 -3.18 1.32
C GLN A 5 3.44 -2.55 1.32
N TRP A 6 3.24 -1.57 2.17
CA TRP A 6 2.02 -0.79 2.25
C TRP A 6 2.18 0.52 1.49
N THR A 7 1.18 0.89 0.73
CA THR A 7 1.08 2.26 0.22
C THR A 7 0.77 3.20 1.37
N ILE A 8 1.19 4.46 1.25
CA ILE A 8 0.86 5.47 2.26
C ILE A 8 -0.66 5.73 2.36
N SER A 9 -1.42 5.49 1.28
CA SER A 9 -2.89 5.54 1.32
C SER A 9 -3.49 4.44 2.20
N GLU A 10 -3.00 3.20 2.07
CA GLU A 10 -3.47 2.08 2.92
C GLU A 10 -3.12 2.32 4.39
N LEU A 11 -1.91 2.86 4.65
CA LEU A 11 -1.50 3.24 6.00
C LEU A 11 -2.42 4.30 6.58
N ARG A 12 -2.70 5.39 5.85
CA ARG A 12 -3.68 6.38 6.29
C ARG A 12 -5.04 5.74 6.56
N GLU A 13 -5.56 4.92 5.64
CA GLU A 13 -6.89 4.31 5.77
C GLU A 13 -7.03 3.46 7.04
N ARG A 14 -5.96 2.77 7.47
CA ARG A 14 -5.92 2.02 8.74
C ARG A 14 -6.12 2.88 9.99
N THR A 15 -5.85 4.18 9.91
CA THR A 15 -6.10 5.11 11.02
C THR A 15 -7.57 5.51 11.15
N GLY A 16 -8.37 5.29 10.10
CA GLY A 16 -9.74 5.80 10.00
C GLY A 16 -9.83 7.31 9.71
N TYR A 17 -8.71 8.00 9.51
CA TYR A 17 -8.70 9.43 9.18
C TYR A 17 -9.00 9.68 7.70
N SER A 18 -9.81 10.71 7.44
CA SER A 18 -9.93 11.26 6.10
C SER A 18 -8.60 11.86 5.65
N GLN A 19 -8.40 11.92 4.33
CA GLN A 19 -7.19 12.52 3.74
C GLN A 19 -6.94 13.95 4.24
N ALA A 20 -7.98 14.78 4.30
CA ALA A 20 -7.85 16.15 4.78
C ALA A 20 -7.40 16.23 6.23
N LYS A 21 -7.98 15.39 7.11
CA LYS A 21 -7.65 15.37 8.53
C LYS A 21 -6.24 14.85 8.77
N PHE A 22 -5.86 13.76 8.11
CA PHE A 22 -4.52 13.19 8.21
C PHE A 22 -3.44 14.16 7.71
N ALA A 23 -3.68 14.81 6.56
CA ALA A 23 -2.77 15.79 6.00
C ALA A 23 -2.52 16.96 6.95
N LYS A 24 -3.59 17.56 7.49
CA LYS A 24 -3.50 18.76 8.33
C LYS A 24 -3.02 18.45 9.75
N ASP A 25 -3.65 17.49 10.40
CA ASP A 25 -3.51 17.29 11.85
C ASP A 25 -2.31 16.38 12.19
N ILE A 26 -1.88 15.52 11.26
CA ILE A 26 -0.83 14.52 11.51
C ILE A 26 0.45 14.82 10.72
N LEU A 27 0.33 15.06 9.41
CA LEU A 27 1.50 15.27 8.56
C LEU A 27 1.94 16.72 8.44
N HIS A 28 1.02 17.66 8.74
CA HIS A 28 1.17 19.10 8.57
C HIS A 28 1.48 19.53 7.13
N VAL A 29 0.80 18.91 6.16
CA VAL A 29 0.85 19.25 4.74
C VAL A 29 -0.54 19.60 4.21
N SER A 30 -0.62 20.16 3.01
CA SER A 30 -1.93 20.40 2.39
C SER A 30 -2.62 19.08 2.00
N PRO A 31 -3.96 18.99 2.04
CA PRO A 31 -4.67 17.81 1.57
C PRO A 31 -4.33 17.44 0.11
N LYS A 32 -4.14 18.44 -0.75
CA LYS A 32 -3.70 18.24 -2.15
C LYS A 32 -2.31 17.63 -2.23
N THR A 33 -1.40 18.06 -1.36
CA THR A 33 -0.04 17.49 -1.27
C THR A 33 -0.09 16.02 -0.88
N LEU A 34 -0.85 15.68 0.17
CA LEU A 34 -1.04 14.27 0.54
C LEU A 34 -1.69 13.46 -0.57
N TRP A 35 -2.71 14.02 -1.24
CA TRP A 35 -3.36 13.36 -2.38
C TRP A 35 -2.37 13.00 -3.48
N LEU A 36 -1.47 13.94 -3.85
CA LEU A 36 -0.43 13.69 -4.85
C LEU A 36 0.49 12.55 -4.45
N TYR A 37 0.95 12.55 -3.19
CA TYR A 37 1.79 11.46 -2.67
C TYR A 37 1.06 10.11 -2.60
N GLU A 38 -0.26 10.11 -2.36
CA GLU A 38 -1.05 8.89 -2.38
C GLU A 38 -1.27 8.34 -3.80
N GLN A 39 -1.15 9.18 -4.84
CA GLN A 39 -1.14 8.73 -6.23
C GLN A 39 0.24 8.22 -6.66
N ASP A 40 1.31 8.88 -6.21
CA ASP A 40 2.68 8.51 -6.50
C ASP A 40 3.61 8.89 -5.34
N SER A 41 4.13 7.87 -4.65
CA SER A 41 5.01 8.04 -3.49
C SER A 41 6.51 8.02 -3.86
N SER A 42 6.87 7.96 -5.15
CA SER A 42 8.27 7.88 -5.60
C SER A 42 9.18 8.98 -5.03
N ASN A 43 8.61 10.17 -4.79
CA ASN A 43 9.31 11.35 -4.29
C ASN A 43 8.77 11.79 -2.91
N LEU A 44 8.35 10.85 -2.07
CA LEU A 44 7.91 11.17 -0.71
C LEU A 44 9.07 11.72 0.12
N PRO A 45 8.95 12.90 0.77
CA PRO A 45 10.00 13.46 1.60
C PRO A 45 10.37 12.58 2.80
N ASP A 46 11.66 12.55 3.14
CA ASP A 46 12.21 11.79 4.27
C ASP A 46 11.51 12.07 5.61
N ASP A 47 11.09 13.31 5.86
CA ASP A 47 10.39 13.66 7.10
C ASP A 47 9.02 12.98 7.17
N LEU A 48 8.30 12.89 6.03
CA LEU A 48 7.02 12.19 5.95
C LEU A 48 7.23 10.69 6.08
N ILE A 49 8.26 10.13 5.44
CA ILE A 49 8.62 8.70 5.55
C ILE A 49 8.82 8.33 7.03
N LYS A 50 9.63 9.10 7.76
CA LYS A 50 9.88 8.88 9.19
C LYS A 50 8.61 8.96 10.04
N LYS A 51 7.70 9.89 9.72
CA LYS A 51 6.38 9.97 10.38
C LYS A 51 5.57 8.70 10.16
N TYR A 52 5.50 8.18 8.93
CA TYR A 52 4.81 6.91 8.66
C TYR A 52 5.45 5.74 9.40
N MET A 53 6.77 5.60 9.35
CA MET A 53 7.49 4.54 10.08
C MET A 53 7.17 4.57 11.57
N TYR A 54 7.19 5.76 12.18
CA TYR A 54 6.88 5.94 13.60
C TYR A 54 5.41 5.64 13.93
N LEU A 55 4.46 6.18 13.15
CA LEU A 55 3.03 6.04 13.42
C LEU A 55 2.53 4.59 13.31
N PHE A 56 3.08 3.83 12.37
CA PHE A 56 2.63 2.47 12.09
C PHE A 56 3.58 1.39 12.62
N ASN A 57 4.70 1.77 13.24
CA ASN A 57 5.74 0.88 13.72
C ASN A 57 6.20 -0.12 12.64
N ILE A 58 6.55 0.42 11.46
CA ILE A 58 6.99 -0.35 10.29
C ILE A 58 8.37 0.10 9.82
N ALA A 59 9.08 -0.79 9.13
CA ALA A 59 10.39 -0.48 8.55
C ALA A 59 10.24 0.26 7.21
N TYR A 60 11.34 0.81 6.69
CA TYR A 60 11.34 1.54 5.42
C TYR A 60 10.96 0.61 4.25
N GLU A 61 11.51 -0.60 4.26
CA GLU A 61 11.27 -1.66 3.29
C GLU A 61 9.82 -2.16 3.26
N ASP A 62 9.04 -1.88 4.31
CA ASP A 62 7.61 -2.19 4.40
C ASP A 62 6.74 -1.08 3.79
N ILE A 63 7.32 0.01 3.28
CA ILE A 63 6.59 1.09 2.59
C ILE A 63 6.80 0.94 1.08
N PHE A 64 5.71 1.03 0.33
CA PHE A 64 5.75 1.05 -1.13
C PHE A 64 6.04 2.47 -1.63
N PHE A 65 7.10 2.61 -2.42
CA PHE A 65 7.49 3.84 -3.09
C PHE A 65 7.31 3.68 -4.60
N GLY A 66 6.30 4.36 -5.15
CA GLY A 66 5.99 4.27 -6.58
C GLY A 66 4.59 4.78 -6.92
N PRO A 67 4.22 4.76 -8.21
CA PRO A 67 2.86 5.02 -8.65
C PRO A 67 1.87 4.01 -8.07
N LYS A 68 0.73 4.48 -7.57
CA LYS A 68 -0.33 3.63 -7.00
C LYS A 68 -0.81 2.56 -7.99
N TYR A 69 -0.84 2.88 -9.27
CA TYR A 69 -1.22 1.93 -10.33
C TYR A 69 -0.28 0.73 -10.39
N GLU A 70 1.03 0.91 -10.21
CA GLU A 70 1.99 -0.20 -10.21
C GLU A 70 1.71 -1.19 -9.08
N LYS A 71 1.44 -0.68 -7.87
CA LYS A 71 1.03 -1.53 -6.75
C LYS A 71 -0.24 -2.33 -7.08
N ILE A 72 -1.23 -1.69 -7.70
CA ILE A 72 -2.49 -2.35 -8.08
C ILE A 72 -2.23 -3.48 -9.08
N VAL A 73 -1.38 -3.25 -10.10
CA VAL A 73 -1.00 -4.29 -11.08
C VAL A 73 -0.28 -5.46 -10.39
N LEU A 74 0.72 -5.18 -9.55
CA LEU A 74 1.45 -6.22 -8.82
C LEU A 74 0.54 -7.09 -7.95
N VAL A 75 -0.42 -6.48 -7.25
CA VAL A 75 -1.39 -7.20 -6.42
C VAL A 75 -2.32 -8.05 -7.29
N ARG A 76 -2.82 -7.50 -8.40
CA ARG A 76 -3.68 -8.24 -9.34
C ARG A 76 -2.98 -9.47 -9.92
N ASP A 77 -1.75 -9.31 -10.39
CA ASP A 77 -0.97 -10.39 -10.98
C ASP A 77 -0.71 -11.52 -9.96
N GLU A 78 -0.42 -11.17 -8.71
CA GLU A 78 -0.23 -12.19 -7.67
C GLU A 78 -1.54 -12.88 -7.26
N ILE A 79 -2.65 -12.14 -7.16
CA ILE A 79 -3.96 -12.73 -6.90
C ILE A 79 -4.34 -13.70 -8.02
N GLN A 80 -4.12 -13.32 -9.28
CA GLN A 80 -4.40 -14.17 -10.43
C GLN A 80 -3.60 -15.48 -10.38
N LYS A 81 -2.30 -15.42 -10.11
CA LYS A 81 -1.45 -16.61 -9.92
C LYS A 81 -1.96 -17.53 -8.81
N ARG A 82 -2.43 -16.95 -7.70
CA ARG A 82 -2.98 -17.73 -6.57
C ARG A 82 -4.30 -18.40 -6.92
N ILE A 83 -5.17 -17.72 -7.68
CA ILE A 83 -6.44 -18.28 -8.16
C ILE A 83 -6.16 -19.48 -9.08
N GLU A 84 -5.20 -19.37 -9.99
CA GLU A 84 -4.78 -20.46 -10.88
C GLU A 84 -4.26 -21.66 -10.09
N MET A 85 -3.42 -21.43 -9.07
CA MET A 85 -2.94 -22.49 -8.18
C MET A 85 -4.09 -23.21 -7.46
N LEU A 86 -5.04 -22.46 -6.89
CA LEU A 86 -6.20 -23.04 -6.20
C LEU A 86 -7.07 -23.87 -7.15
N THR A 87 -7.29 -23.37 -8.36
CA THR A 87 -8.05 -24.10 -9.40
C THR A 87 -7.36 -25.41 -9.75
N ASN A 88 -6.04 -25.41 -9.94
CA ASN A 88 -5.27 -26.61 -10.27
C ASN A 88 -5.29 -27.64 -9.14
N ILE A 89 -5.20 -27.21 -7.88
CA ILE A 89 -5.31 -28.11 -6.71
C ILE A 89 -6.68 -28.78 -6.70
N GLN A 90 -7.75 -28.01 -6.90
CA GLN A 90 -9.12 -28.55 -6.91
C GLN A 90 -9.35 -29.57 -8.03
N LEU A 91 -8.75 -29.37 -9.21
CA LEU A 91 -8.81 -30.33 -10.31
C LEU A 91 -8.09 -31.66 -10.01
N LEU A 92 -6.97 -31.61 -9.28
CA LEU A 92 -6.23 -32.80 -8.87
C LEU A 92 -7.01 -33.63 -7.84
N GLU A 93 -7.67 -32.98 -6.89
CA GLU A 93 -8.51 -33.63 -5.88
C GLU A 93 -9.76 -34.29 -6.49
N GLN A 94 -10.31 -33.74 -7.58
CA GLN A 94 -11.47 -34.33 -8.28
C GLN A 94 -11.11 -35.50 -9.22
N SER A 95 -9.83 -35.64 -9.55
CA SER A 95 -9.32 -36.69 -10.46
C SER A 95 -8.75 -37.91 -9.72
N SER A 96 -8.78 -37.89 -8.38
CA SER A 96 -8.31 -38.94 -7.48
C SER A 96 -9.48 -39.69 -6.85
#